data_AF-A0A2E4DFK0-F1
#
_entry.id   AF-A0A2E4DFK0-F1
#
_cell.length_a   1.000
_cell.length_b   1.000
_cell.length_c   1.000
_cell.angle_alpha   90.00
_cell.angle_beta   90.00
_cell.angle_gamma   90.00
#
_symmetry.space_group_name_H-M   'P 1'
#
loop_
_entity.id
_entity.type
_entity.pdbx_description
1 polymer ?
#
loop_
_entity_poly.entity_id
_entity_poly.type
_entity_poly.pdbx_seq_one_letter_code
_entity_poly.pdbx_strand_id
1 'polypeptide(L)'
;MKSLMIVLTIFTLQLEAKLCSTQHMSEEDRHDIYFDPNEEFEFTTNIDVNDELENVPTSFSVQLVGFENWRGGEEVQLKVEKARGKLEKIISSKLFRTEIYNHTYAKKQQFKRNQGKSNQEIYKIILEGADKYNRTVDYELDMILCPYYSQKNVIGYTYSNRKEIWVNMRYYRDGHAGFDENSIVGNLLHEWLHNAGFGHSFEFNSTRKYTVPYAVGYLASGIAEKL
;
A
#
# COMPACT_ATOMS: atom_id res chain seq x y z
N MET A 1 6.01 -33.74 -25.44
CA MET A 1 5.37 -32.47 -25.02
C MET A 1 5.38 -32.23 -23.51
N LYS A 2 5.29 -33.24 -22.64
CA LYS A 2 5.31 -33.03 -21.17
C LYS A 2 6.64 -32.48 -20.60
N SER A 3 7.80 -32.83 -21.18
CA SER A 3 9.10 -32.32 -20.70
C SER A 3 9.39 -30.85 -21.03
N LEU A 4 8.77 -30.27 -22.07
CA LEU A 4 8.99 -28.86 -22.43
C LEU A 4 8.23 -27.90 -21.49
N MET A 5 7.08 -28.34 -20.97
CA MET A 5 6.30 -27.59 -19.98
C MET A 5 7.00 -27.53 -18.60
N ILE A 6 7.65 -28.61 -18.17
CA ILE A 6 8.32 -28.67 -16.85
C ILE A 6 9.53 -27.72 -16.80
N VAL A 7 10.30 -27.61 -17.89
CA VAL A 7 11.46 -26.71 -17.96
C VAL A 7 11.04 -25.23 -17.95
N LEU A 8 9.93 -24.89 -18.61
CA LEU A 8 9.42 -23.51 -18.64
C LEU A 8 8.94 -23.06 -17.25
N THR A 9 8.28 -23.92 -16.48
CA THR A 9 7.83 -23.61 -15.11
C THR A 9 9.00 -23.41 -14.14
N ILE A 10 10.08 -24.20 -14.23
CA ILE A 10 11.26 -24.05 -13.37
C ILE A 10 11.99 -22.73 -13.66
N PHE A 11 12.04 -22.30 -14.92
CA PHE A 11 12.71 -21.05 -15.31
C PHE A 11 11.98 -19.80 -14.80
N THR A 12 10.64 -19.80 -14.81
CA THR A 12 9.83 -18.69 -14.26
C THR A 12 10.05 -18.54 -12.74
N LEU A 13 10.05 -19.64 -11.99
CA LEU A 13 10.27 -19.63 -10.54
C LEU A 13 11.67 -19.11 -10.14
N GLN A 14 12.72 -19.43 -10.92
CA GLN A 14 14.07 -18.91 -10.68
C GLN A 14 14.21 -17.41 -10.98
N LEU A 15 13.42 -16.87 -11.92
CA LEU A 15 13.40 -15.43 -12.19
C LEU A 15 12.71 -14.66 -11.06
N GLU A 16 11.60 -15.19 -10.54
CA GLU A 16 10.81 -14.57 -9.47
C GLU A 16 11.57 -14.52 -8.13
N ALA A 17 12.30 -15.59 -7.78
CA ALA A 17 13.15 -15.60 -6.58
C ALA A 17 14.27 -14.54 -6.63
N LYS A 18 14.67 -14.10 -7.82
CA LYS A 18 15.67 -13.03 -7.99
C LYS A 18 15.09 -11.64 -7.74
N LEU A 19 13.78 -11.44 -7.98
CA LEU A 19 13.09 -10.17 -7.74
C LEU A 19 13.19 -9.78 -6.25
N CYS A 20 12.82 -10.66 -5.33
CA CYS A 20 12.93 -10.33 -3.90
C CYS A 20 14.32 -10.59 -3.29
N SER A 21 15.31 -11.04 -4.07
CA SER A 21 16.64 -11.30 -3.54
C SER A 21 17.28 -10.00 -3.05
N THR A 22 17.69 -10.01 -1.79
CA THR A 22 18.25 -8.90 -1.03
C THR A 22 19.65 -8.53 -1.52
N GLN A 23 19.78 -7.99 -2.74
CA GLN A 23 20.85 -7.01 -2.92
C GLN A 23 20.51 -5.86 -1.98
N HIS A 24 21.28 -5.72 -0.90
CA HIS A 24 21.24 -4.59 0.01
C HIS A 24 21.52 -3.33 -0.80
N MET A 25 20.46 -2.74 -1.35
CA MET A 25 20.50 -1.36 -1.82
C MET A 25 20.74 -0.48 -0.60
N SER A 26 21.52 0.58 -0.82
CA SER A 26 21.86 1.60 0.18
C SER A 26 20.60 2.07 0.91
N GLU A 27 20.73 2.27 2.23
CA GLU A 27 19.63 2.80 3.04
C GLU A 27 19.16 4.18 2.54
N GLU A 28 20.01 4.91 1.83
CA GLU A 28 19.71 6.22 1.22
C GLU A 28 18.58 6.20 0.18
N ASP A 29 18.32 5.05 -0.46
CA ASP A 29 17.25 4.93 -1.46
C ASP A 29 15.92 4.46 -0.87
N ARG A 30 15.90 4.13 0.43
CA ARG A 30 14.72 3.59 1.12
C ARG A 30 13.81 4.70 1.59
N HIS A 31 12.51 4.53 1.33
CA HIS A 31 11.47 5.37 1.91
C HIS A 31 10.91 4.62 3.13
N ASP A 32 11.58 4.75 4.27
CA ASP A 32 11.19 4.03 5.49
C ASP A 32 9.90 4.63 6.08
N ILE A 33 8.95 3.74 6.37
CA ILE A 33 7.69 4.07 7.05
C ILE A 33 7.81 3.86 8.56
N TYR A 34 7.46 4.92 9.29
CA TYR A 34 6.97 4.82 10.66
C TYR A 34 5.47 5.11 10.61
N PHE A 35 4.64 4.07 10.66
CA PHE A 35 3.19 4.17 10.81
C PHE A 35 2.94 3.98 12.30
N ASP A 36 2.43 5.01 12.98
CA ASP A 36 2.01 4.85 14.36
C ASP A 36 0.57 4.32 14.36
N PRO A 37 0.34 3.05 14.71
CA PRO A 37 -1.01 2.48 14.72
C PRO A 37 -1.93 3.15 15.75
N ASN A 38 -1.38 3.96 16.66
CA ASN A 38 -2.16 4.74 17.64
C ASN A 38 -2.39 6.20 17.20
N GLU A 39 -1.93 6.61 16.02
CA GLU A 39 -2.23 7.95 15.53
C GLU A 39 -3.70 8.01 15.09
N GLU A 40 -4.53 8.61 15.95
CA GLU A 40 -5.95 8.83 15.66
C GLU A 40 -6.11 9.74 14.45
N PHE A 41 -6.76 9.22 13.41
CA PHE A 41 -7.17 9.99 12.25
C PHE A 41 -8.66 10.36 12.40
N GLU A 42 -8.92 11.64 12.61
CA GLU A 42 -10.29 12.14 12.69
C GLU A 42 -10.93 12.19 11.30
N PHE A 43 -12.02 11.44 11.13
CA PHE A 43 -12.86 11.51 9.94
C PHE A 43 -13.64 12.83 9.93
N THR A 44 -13.70 13.46 8.76
CA THR A 44 -14.41 14.73 8.62
C THR A 44 -15.92 14.56 8.41
N THR A 45 -16.37 13.33 8.13
CA THR A 45 -17.76 13.03 7.81
C THR A 45 -18.34 11.87 8.63
N ASN A 46 -19.63 11.99 8.93
CA ASN A 46 -20.46 10.91 9.52
C ASN A 46 -21.16 10.11 8.41
N ILE A 47 -20.45 9.77 7.34
CA ILE A 47 -20.98 8.91 6.27
C ILE A 47 -20.81 7.45 6.72
N ASP A 48 -21.86 6.65 6.59
CA ASP A 48 -21.78 5.21 6.85
C ASP A 48 -20.85 4.58 5.80
N VAL A 49 -19.93 3.71 6.21
CA VAL A 49 -19.05 3.03 5.26
C VAL A 49 -19.83 2.13 4.28
N ASN A 50 -21.04 1.73 4.66
CA ASN A 50 -21.97 0.96 3.83
C ASN A 50 -22.87 1.84 2.94
N ASP A 51 -22.78 3.18 3.03
CA ASP A 51 -23.49 4.05 2.10
C ASP A 51 -22.91 3.86 0.69
N GLU A 52 -23.76 3.35 -0.20
CA GLU A 52 -23.59 3.18 -1.65
C GLU A 52 -22.14 2.92 -2.10
N LEU A 53 -21.79 1.63 -2.27
CA LEU A 53 -20.64 1.28 -3.09
C LEU A 53 -20.82 1.87 -4.48
N GLU A 54 -19.85 2.67 -4.90
CA GLU A 54 -19.79 3.21 -6.24
C GLU A 54 -19.36 2.09 -7.19
N ASN A 55 -20.00 2.02 -8.35
CA ASN A 55 -19.57 1.10 -9.41
C ASN A 55 -18.30 1.66 -10.08
N VAL A 56 -17.19 1.65 -9.33
CA VAL A 56 -15.87 1.96 -9.87
C VAL A 56 -15.24 0.67 -10.41
N PRO A 57 -14.63 0.69 -11.59
CA PRO A 57 -14.02 -0.50 -12.20
C PRO A 57 -12.69 -0.91 -11.51
N THR A 58 -12.32 -0.26 -10.40
CA THR A 58 -10.98 -0.39 -9.81
C THR A 58 -10.83 -1.67 -9.00
N SER A 59 -9.77 -2.45 -9.29
CA SER A 59 -9.41 -3.71 -8.64
C SER A 59 -8.02 -3.64 -8.01
N PHE A 60 -7.67 -4.68 -7.24
CA PHE A 60 -6.33 -4.86 -6.68
C PHE A 60 -5.72 -6.19 -7.09
N SER A 61 -4.47 -6.14 -7.54
CA SER A 61 -3.67 -7.32 -7.88
C SER A 61 -2.43 -7.36 -6.99
N VAL A 62 -2.33 -8.43 -6.20
CA VAL A 62 -1.30 -8.59 -5.17
C VAL A 62 -0.53 -9.88 -5.46
N GLN A 63 0.71 -9.74 -5.92
CA GLN A 63 1.64 -10.86 -6.08
C GLN A 63 2.47 -11.02 -4.80
N LEU A 64 2.44 -12.21 -4.19
CA LEU A 64 3.20 -12.54 -2.99
C LEU A 64 4.41 -13.38 -3.39
N VAL A 65 5.60 -12.79 -3.39
CA VAL A 65 6.82 -13.46 -3.88
C VAL A 65 7.68 -13.91 -2.70
N GLY A 66 7.90 -15.22 -2.59
CA GLY A 66 8.82 -15.80 -1.62
C GLY A 66 8.26 -16.02 -0.23
N PHE A 67 6.99 -15.67 0.05
CA PHE A 67 6.34 -15.87 1.36
C PHE A 67 6.26 -17.33 1.77
N GLU A 68 6.12 -18.24 0.81
CA GLU A 68 6.08 -19.70 1.02
C GLU A 68 7.36 -20.24 1.69
N ASN A 69 8.47 -19.50 1.59
CA ASN A 69 9.75 -19.87 2.21
C ASN A 69 9.90 -19.35 3.64
N TRP A 70 8.93 -18.59 4.16
CA TRP A 70 8.97 -18.00 5.50
C TRP A 70 8.07 -18.75 6.48
N ARG A 71 8.55 -18.93 7.71
CA ARG A 71 7.71 -19.40 8.81
C ARG A 71 6.56 -18.40 9.04
N GLY A 72 5.33 -18.90 8.94
CA GLY A 72 4.10 -18.10 9.05
C GLY A 72 3.74 -17.37 7.75
N GLY A 73 4.38 -17.69 6.63
CA GLY A 73 4.08 -17.11 5.33
C GLY A 73 2.62 -17.25 4.93
N GLU A 74 2.06 -18.47 5.01
CA GLU A 74 0.64 -18.75 4.70
C GLU A 74 -0.33 -17.89 5.52
N GLU A 75 -0.07 -17.69 6.82
CA GLU A 75 -0.88 -16.82 7.68
C GLU A 75 -0.85 -15.38 7.18
N VAL A 76 0.33 -14.88 6.80
CA VAL A 76 0.48 -13.53 6.25
C VAL A 76 -0.21 -13.42 4.89
N GLN A 77 -0.13 -14.44 4.03
CA GLN A 77 -0.87 -14.44 2.76
C GLN A 77 -2.38 -14.28 2.99
N LEU A 78 -2.94 -14.98 3.98
CA LEU A 78 -4.35 -14.84 4.35
C LEU A 78 -4.68 -13.44 4.87
N LYS A 79 -3.81 -12.82 5.69
CA LYS A 79 -4.01 -11.44 6.18
C LYS A 79 -3.97 -10.44 5.04
N VAL A 80 -3.02 -10.58 4.11
CA VAL A 80 -2.91 -9.71 2.93
C VAL A 80 -4.13 -9.86 2.02
N GLU A 81 -4.62 -11.08 1.81
CA GLU A 81 -5.81 -11.29 0.99
C GLU A 81 -7.07 -10.67 1.59
N LYS A 82 -7.24 -10.75 2.92
CA LYS A 82 -8.33 -10.04 3.61
C LYS A 82 -8.19 -8.53 3.49
N ALA A 83 -6.96 -8.01 3.67
CA ALA A 83 -6.68 -6.59 3.48
C ALA A 83 -6.96 -6.14 2.04
N ARG A 84 -6.64 -6.96 1.02
CA ARG A 84 -6.96 -6.72 -0.39
C ARG A 84 -8.47 -6.58 -0.59
N GLY A 85 -9.26 -7.52 -0.05
CA GLY A 85 -10.72 -7.44 -0.12
C GLY A 85 -11.31 -6.21 0.59
N LYS A 86 -10.70 -5.76 1.69
CA LYS A 86 -11.08 -4.48 2.33
C LYS A 86 -10.72 -3.28 1.46
N LEU A 87 -9.52 -3.25 0.88
CA LEU A 87 -9.06 -2.19 -0.01
C LEU A 87 -9.99 -1.99 -1.21
N GLU A 88 -10.45 -3.06 -1.85
CA GLU A 88 -11.43 -3.00 -2.95
C GLU A 88 -12.73 -2.30 -2.53
N LYS A 89 -13.26 -2.65 -1.35
CA LYS A 89 -14.46 -2.00 -0.79
C LYS A 89 -14.20 -0.53 -0.47
N ILE A 90 -13.05 -0.21 0.11
CA ILE A 90 -12.68 1.15 0.52
C ILE A 90 -12.57 2.06 -0.69
N ILE A 91 -11.80 1.69 -1.71
CA ILE A 91 -11.62 2.51 -2.92
C ILE A 91 -12.96 2.77 -3.62
N SER A 92 -13.84 1.77 -3.60
CA SER A 92 -15.19 1.83 -4.16
C SER A 92 -16.19 2.57 -3.27
N SER A 93 -15.81 2.99 -2.06
CA SER A 93 -16.74 3.65 -1.14
C SER A 93 -16.82 5.16 -1.38
N LYS A 94 -18.03 5.70 -1.28
CA LYS A 94 -18.28 7.15 -1.28
C LYS A 94 -17.59 7.84 -0.10
N LEU A 95 -17.47 7.17 1.04
CA LEU A 95 -16.76 7.67 2.22
C LEU A 95 -15.29 7.96 1.87
N PHE A 96 -14.57 7.00 1.27
CA PHE A 96 -13.18 7.20 0.90
C PHE A 96 -12.99 8.38 -0.07
N ARG A 97 -13.78 8.44 -1.15
CA ARG A 97 -13.76 9.59 -2.08
C ARG A 97 -13.98 10.92 -1.34
N THR A 98 -14.98 10.96 -0.48
CA THR A 98 -15.36 12.18 0.25
C THR A 98 -14.23 12.65 1.17
N GLU A 99 -13.62 11.74 1.92
CA GLU A 99 -12.50 12.06 2.80
C GLU A 99 -11.25 12.51 2.00
N ILE A 100 -10.99 11.91 0.84
CA ILE A 100 -9.92 12.37 -0.05
C ILE A 100 -10.21 13.80 -0.54
N TYR A 101 -11.43 14.07 -1.02
CA TYR A 101 -11.82 15.39 -1.54
C TYR A 101 -11.75 16.47 -0.46
N ASN A 102 -12.18 16.12 0.75
CA ASN A 102 -12.23 17.04 1.89
C ASN A 102 -10.93 17.15 2.67
N HIS A 103 -9.91 16.34 2.36
CA HIS A 103 -8.62 16.41 3.05
C HIS A 103 -8.05 17.84 3.02
N THR A 104 -7.64 18.34 4.19
CA THR A 104 -7.08 19.69 4.32
C THR A 104 -5.67 19.68 4.88
N TYR A 105 -4.85 20.58 4.34
CA TYR A 105 -3.53 20.92 4.87
C TYR A 105 -3.31 22.42 4.79
N ALA A 106 -2.85 23.02 5.90
CA ALA A 106 -2.65 24.45 6.04
C ALA A 106 -3.91 25.28 5.69
N LYS A 107 -5.09 24.81 6.17
CA LYS A 107 -6.42 25.43 5.95
C LYS A 107 -6.87 25.48 4.49
N LYS A 108 -6.28 24.68 3.61
CA LYS A 108 -6.67 24.54 2.20
C LYS A 108 -7.02 23.08 1.91
N GLN A 109 -7.96 22.85 1.00
CA GLN A 109 -8.28 21.52 0.48
C GLN A 109 -7.15 21.04 -0.44
N GLN A 110 -6.14 20.44 0.17
CA GLN A 110 -4.95 19.93 -0.50
C GLN A 110 -4.26 18.91 0.41
N PHE A 111 -3.49 18.01 -0.18
CA PHE A 111 -2.46 17.26 0.52
C PHE A 111 -1.15 18.04 0.54
N LYS A 112 -0.30 17.78 1.55
CA LYS A 112 1.10 18.17 1.51
C LYS A 112 1.82 17.34 0.43
N ARG A 113 2.75 17.94 -0.32
CA ARG A 113 3.51 17.25 -1.40
C ARG A 113 2.61 16.53 -2.41
N ASN A 114 1.52 17.18 -2.80
CA ASN A 114 0.58 16.73 -3.83
C ASN A 114 1.09 16.83 -5.28
N GLN A 115 2.36 17.22 -5.50
CA GLN A 115 2.93 17.47 -6.83
C GLN A 115 2.13 18.48 -7.68
N GLY A 116 1.47 19.44 -7.02
CA GLY A 116 0.62 20.44 -7.70
C GLY A 116 -0.76 19.91 -8.11
N LYS A 117 -1.11 18.66 -7.75
CA LYS A 117 -2.40 18.04 -8.06
C LYS A 117 -3.47 18.42 -7.03
N SER A 118 -4.69 18.61 -7.50
CA SER A 118 -5.89 18.71 -6.66
C SER A 118 -6.21 17.37 -5.98
N ASN A 119 -7.04 17.39 -4.94
CA ASN A 119 -7.50 16.18 -4.26
C ASN A 119 -8.26 15.25 -5.22
N GLN A 120 -9.03 15.81 -6.15
CA GLN A 120 -9.76 15.08 -7.18
C GLN A 120 -8.82 14.39 -8.17
N GLU A 121 -7.74 15.07 -8.57
CA GLU A 121 -6.73 14.46 -9.44
C GLU A 121 -5.96 13.33 -8.73
N ILE A 122 -5.69 13.47 -7.43
CA ILE A 122 -5.09 12.39 -6.62
C ILE A 122 -6.02 11.18 -6.57
N TYR A 123 -7.31 11.40 -6.27
CA TYR A 123 -8.29 10.30 -6.27
C TYR A 123 -8.40 9.64 -7.64
N LYS A 124 -8.40 10.44 -8.72
CA LYS A 124 -8.41 9.92 -10.09
C LYS A 124 -7.19 9.05 -10.38
N ILE A 125 -5.98 9.45 -9.95
CA ILE A 125 -4.77 8.65 -10.11
C ILE A 125 -4.89 7.31 -9.36
N ILE A 126 -5.46 7.33 -8.15
CA ILE A 126 -5.72 6.09 -7.40
C ILE A 126 -6.66 5.18 -8.19
N LEU A 127 -7.76 5.70 -8.73
CA LEU A 127 -8.72 4.90 -9.51
C LEU A 127 -8.13 4.36 -10.82
N GLU A 128 -7.28 5.13 -11.48
CA GLU A 128 -6.69 4.77 -12.77
C GLU A 128 -5.72 3.58 -12.69
N GLY A 129 -5.19 3.23 -11.51
CA GLY A 129 -4.30 2.09 -11.30
C GLY A 129 -2.89 2.25 -11.89
N ALA A 130 -2.69 3.23 -12.79
CA ALA A 130 -1.42 3.50 -13.42
C ALA A 130 -0.36 3.96 -12.40
N ASP A 131 0.81 3.32 -12.42
CA ASP A 131 1.97 3.66 -11.60
C ASP A 131 3.17 4.11 -12.47
N LYS A 132 4.30 4.45 -11.84
CA LYS A 132 5.47 4.93 -12.58
C LYS A 132 6.16 3.86 -13.45
N TYR A 133 5.85 2.58 -13.24
CA TYR A 133 6.39 1.41 -13.93
C TYR A 133 5.44 0.87 -15.02
N ASN A 134 4.12 0.92 -14.79
CA ASN A 134 3.06 0.66 -15.75
C ASN A 134 2.19 1.91 -15.88
N ARG A 135 2.46 2.72 -16.91
CA ARG A 135 1.73 3.98 -17.15
C ARG A 135 0.39 3.79 -17.86
N THR A 136 0.00 2.55 -18.14
CA THR A 136 -1.27 2.24 -18.80
C THR A 136 -2.38 2.31 -17.76
N VAL A 137 -3.46 3.01 -18.06
CA VAL A 137 -4.67 2.98 -17.24
C VAL A 137 -5.39 1.67 -17.49
N ASP A 138 -5.40 0.80 -16.48
CA ASP A 138 -6.09 -0.49 -16.49
C ASP A 138 -7.06 -0.64 -15.30
N TYR A 139 -7.14 0.39 -14.44
CA TYR A 139 -7.95 0.39 -13.23
C TYR A 139 -7.54 -0.71 -12.23
N GLU A 140 -6.30 -1.22 -12.31
CA GLU A 140 -5.80 -2.24 -11.39
C GLU A 140 -4.62 -1.69 -10.58
N LEU A 141 -4.71 -1.74 -9.25
CA LEU A 141 -3.57 -1.41 -8.38
C LEU A 141 -2.68 -2.65 -8.24
N ASP A 142 -1.63 -2.70 -9.05
CA ASP A 142 -0.61 -3.75 -9.03
C ASP A 142 0.36 -3.60 -7.85
N MET A 143 0.54 -4.65 -7.06
CA MET A 143 1.53 -4.71 -5.99
C MET A 143 2.29 -6.03 -6.01
N ILE A 144 3.61 -5.96 -5.88
CA ILE A 144 4.48 -7.14 -5.71
C ILE A 144 5.08 -7.06 -4.31
N LEU A 145 4.67 -7.95 -3.41
CA LEU A 145 5.11 -7.94 -2.03
C LEU A 145 6.25 -8.93 -1.85
N CYS A 146 7.30 -8.45 -1.19
CA CYS A 146 8.47 -9.22 -0.78
C CYS A 146 8.56 -9.28 0.75
N PRO A 147 8.59 -10.46 1.37
CA PRO A 147 8.79 -10.57 2.81
C PRO A 147 10.25 -10.27 3.18
N TYR A 148 10.44 -9.58 4.30
CA TYR A 148 11.72 -9.51 5.00
C TYR A 148 11.49 -9.55 6.52
N TYR A 149 12.56 -9.66 7.31
CA TYR A 149 12.45 -9.55 8.76
C TYR A 149 13.50 -8.59 9.31
N SER A 150 13.05 -7.68 10.17
CA SER A 150 13.92 -6.73 10.86
C SER A 150 13.34 -6.32 12.21
N GLN A 151 14.22 -6.10 13.19
CA GLN A 151 13.88 -5.49 14.49
C GLN A 151 13.82 -3.96 14.42
N LYS A 152 14.08 -3.34 13.27
CA LYS A 152 13.84 -1.92 13.07
C LYS A 152 12.34 -1.62 13.11
N ASN A 153 12.00 -0.37 13.44
CA ASN A 153 10.61 0.10 13.45
C ASN A 153 10.17 0.56 12.05
N VAL A 154 10.33 -0.32 11.06
CA VAL A 154 9.93 -0.11 9.67
C VAL A 154 8.98 -1.24 9.30
N ILE A 155 7.75 -0.88 8.94
CA ILE A 155 6.66 -1.82 8.65
C ILE A 155 6.77 -2.34 7.22
N GLY A 156 7.02 -1.43 6.30
CA GLY A 156 7.37 -1.72 4.93
C GLY A 156 8.18 -0.58 4.33
N TYR A 157 8.66 -0.81 3.12
CA TYR A 157 9.22 0.23 2.27
C TYR A 157 9.17 -0.18 0.79
N THR A 158 9.28 0.80 -0.09
CA THR A 158 9.65 0.61 -1.50
C THR A 158 10.90 1.41 -1.86
N TYR A 159 11.52 1.08 -2.98
CA TYR A 159 12.58 1.91 -3.57
C TYR A 159 12.03 2.76 -4.72
N SER A 160 12.64 3.93 -4.93
CA SER A 160 12.23 4.87 -5.97
C SER A 160 12.27 4.28 -7.39
N ASN A 161 13.09 3.26 -7.61
CA ASN A 161 13.38 2.60 -8.90
C ASN A 161 12.95 1.12 -8.95
N ARG A 162 12.17 0.64 -7.98
CA ARG A 162 11.63 -0.74 -7.92
C ARG A 162 10.13 -0.80 -7.70
N LYS A 163 9.43 -1.73 -8.37
CA LYS A 163 7.97 -1.90 -8.24
C LYS A 163 7.60 -2.69 -6.96
N GLU A 164 8.55 -3.45 -6.44
CA GLU A 164 8.33 -4.30 -5.28
C GLU A 164 8.18 -3.50 -3.99
N ILE A 165 7.38 -4.04 -3.09
CA ILE A 165 7.10 -3.51 -1.75
C ILE A 165 7.64 -4.53 -0.76
N TRP A 166 8.62 -4.15 0.05
CA TRP A 166 9.13 -5.01 1.10
C TRP A 166 8.28 -4.85 2.35
N VAL A 167 7.76 -5.94 2.88
CA VAL A 167 6.94 -5.95 4.10
C VAL A 167 7.65 -6.72 5.21
N ASN A 168 7.66 -6.13 6.40
CA ASN A 168 8.35 -6.69 7.55
C ASN A 168 7.47 -7.73 8.24
N MET A 169 7.91 -8.98 8.21
CA MET A 169 7.22 -10.11 8.82
C MET A 169 7.05 -9.93 10.34
N ARG A 170 7.87 -9.12 11.01
CA ARG A 170 7.65 -8.76 12.43
C ARG A 170 6.28 -8.11 12.65
N TYR A 171 5.81 -7.30 11.71
CA TYR A 171 4.52 -6.62 11.82
C TYR A 171 3.41 -7.51 11.26
N TYR A 172 3.58 -8.00 10.03
CA TYR A 172 2.54 -8.75 9.33
C TYR A 172 2.23 -10.11 9.97
N ARG A 173 3.25 -10.81 10.50
CA ARG A 173 3.09 -12.10 11.18
C ARG A 173 2.88 -11.91 12.67
N ASP A 174 3.80 -11.23 13.35
CA ASP A 174 3.85 -11.21 14.82
C ASP A 174 2.91 -10.16 15.46
N GLY A 175 2.23 -9.34 14.65
CA GLY A 175 1.28 -8.32 15.15
C GLY A 175 1.95 -7.26 16.02
N HIS A 176 3.22 -6.96 15.77
CA HIS A 176 4.00 -6.08 16.64
C HIS A 176 3.38 -4.68 16.75
N ALA A 177 3.38 -4.13 17.97
CA ALA A 177 2.82 -2.81 18.29
C ALA A 177 1.32 -2.64 17.97
N GLY A 178 0.54 -3.74 17.96
CA GLY A 178 -0.88 -3.68 17.63
C GLY A 178 -1.15 -3.58 16.13
N PHE A 179 -0.13 -3.80 15.29
CA PHE A 179 -0.28 -3.79 13.84
C PHE A 179 -1.14 -4.98 13.38
N ASP A 180 -2.33 -4.66 12.90
CA ASP A 180 -3.39 -5.60 12.56
C ASP A 180 -3.73 -5.58 11.06
N GLU A 181 -4.83 -6.23 10.68
CA GLU A 181 -5.28 -6.29 9.29
C GLU A 181 -5.65 -4.91 8.72
N ASN A 182 -6.21 -4.01 9.54
CA ASN A 182 -6.57 -2.66 9.12
C ASN A 182 -5.30 -1.82 8.86
N SER A 183 -4.29 -2.03 9.70
CA SER A 183 -2.96 -1.44 9.51
C SER A 183 -2.28 -1.94 8.23
N ILE A 184 -2.49 -3.21 7.85
CA ILE A 184 -2.02 -3.75 6.56
C ILE A 184 -2.68 -3.00 5.40
N VAL A 185 -4.00 -2.77 5.43
CA VAL A 185 -4.72 -1.99 4.41
C VAL A 185 -4.04 -0.62 4.20
N GLY A 186 -3.84 0.12 5.29
CA GLY A 186 -3.22 1.44 5.23
C GLY A 186 -1.78 1.40 4.70
N ASN A 187 -0.99 0.42 5.14
CA ASN A 187 0.39 0.27 4.69
C ASN A 187 0.49 -0.08 3.20
N LEU A 188 -0.33 -1.01 2.70
CA LEU A 188 -0.31 -1.38 1.28
C LEU A 188 -0.62 -0.19 0.37
N LEU A 189 -1.66 0.59 0.71
CA LEU A 189 -2.03 1.75 -0.10
C LEU A 189 -0.99 2.88 -0.01
N HIS A 190 -0.37 3.07 1.15
CA HIS A 190 0.75 4.00 1.31
C HIS A 190 1.90 3.65 0.36
N GLU A 191 2.34 2.40 0.37
CA GLU A 191 3.47 1.93 -0.44
C GLU A 191 3.15 1.98 -1.94
N TRP A 192 1.92 1.62 -2.32
CA TRP A 192 1.49 1.79 -3.70
C TRP A 192 1.52 3.26 -4.15
N LEU A 193 1.17 4.21 -3.29
CA LEU A 193 1.26 5.64 -3.63
C LEU A 193 2.69 6.12 -3.87
N HIS A 194 3.70 5.49 -3.27
CA HIS A 194 5.09 5.70 -3.63
C HIS A 194 5.43 5.18 -5.04
N ASN A 195 4.81 4.08 -5.47
CA ASN A 195 4.90 3.59 -6.84
C ASN A 195 4.14 4.49 -7.82
N ALA A 196 3.01 5.10 -7.41
CA ALA A 196 2.31 6.14 -8.17
C ALA A 196 3.09 7.47 -8.24
N GLY A 197 4.25 7.55 -7.56
CA GLY A 197 5.19 8.66 -7.65
C GLY A 197 5.08 9.69 -6.53
N PHE A 198 4.14 9.54 -5.59
CA PHE A 198 4.04 10.45 -4.45
C PHE A 198 5.13 10.18 -3.41
N GLY A 199 5.56 11.21 -2.68
CA GLY A 199 6.66 11.08 -1.72
C GLY A 199 6.49 11.96 -0.49
N HIS A 200 7.29 11.69 0.52
CA HIS A 200 7.38 12.47 1.76
C HIS A 200 8.84 12.68 2.16
N SER A 201 9.09 13.49 3.19
CA SER A 201 10.46 13.65 3.71
C SER A 201 10.95 12.32 4.29
N PHE A 202 12.21 11.97 4.04
CA PHE A 202 12.85 10.83 4.70
C PHE A 202 12.88 11.02 6.22
N GLU A 203 13.31 12.20 6.66
CA GLU A 203 13.32 12.57 8.08
C GLU A 203 11.90 12.77 8.63
N PHE A 204 11.68 12.29 9.85
CA PHE A 204 10.44 12.54 10.56
C PHE A 204 10.17 14.04 10.71
N ASN A 205 8.92 14.43 10.48
CA ASN A 205 8.43 15.76 10.81
C ASN A 205 6.91 15.71 11.00
N SER A 206 6.38 16.64 11.79
CA SER A 206 4.96 16.71 12.18
C SER A 206 3.98 16.85 11.01
N THR A 207 4.49 17.13 9.81
CA THR A 207 3.65 17.35 8.62
C THR A 207 3.62 16.17 7.66
N ARG A 208 4.40 15.10 7.89
CA ARG A 208 4.40 13.89 7.05
C ARG A 208 3.02 13.27 6.96
N LYS A 209 2.26 13.28 8.05
CA LYS A 209 0.89 12.75 8.09
C LYS A 209 -0.10 13.39 7.10
N TYR A 210 0.21 14.60 6.63
CA TYR A 210 -0.60 15.30 5.61
C TYR A 210 -0.09 15.05 4.19
N THR A 211 0.99 14.28 4.01
CA THR A 211 1.47 13.92 2.65
C THR A 211 0.59 12.83 2.05
N VAL A 212 0.53 12.78 0.72
CA VAL A 212 -0.36 11.84 0.00
C VAL A 212 -0.23 10.39 0.51
N PRO A 213 0.97 9.77 0.57
CA PRO A 213 1.08 8.37 1.00
C PRO A 213 0.56 8.14 2.43
N TYR A 214 0.95 9.03 3.37
CA TYR A 214 0.55 8.92 4.77
C TYR A 214 -0.95 9.19 4.98
N ALA A 215 -1.45 10.32 4.49
CA ALA A 215 -2.83 10.72 4.72
C ALA A 215 -3.79 9.70 4.13
N VAL A 216 -3.51 9.20 2.92
CA VAL A 216 -4.36 8.20 2.26
C VAL A 216 -4.24 6.83 2.93
N GLY A 217 -3.04 6.43 3.39
CA GLY A 217 -2.86 5.21 4.16
C GLY A 217 -3.63 5.23 5.49
N TYR A 218 -3.56 6.34 6.24
CA TYR A 218 -4.33 6.51 7.48
C TYR A 218 -5.84 6.50 7.23
N LEU A 219 -6.30 7.20 6.18
CA LEU A 219 -7.70 7.16 5.78
C LEU A 219 -8.18 5.74 5.49
N ALA A 220 -7.43 4.98 4.68
CA ALA A 220 -7.81 3.61 4.34
C ALA A 220 -7.83 2.69 5.58
N SER A 221 -6.84 2.81 6.47
CA SER A 221 -6.82 2.06 7.73
C SER A 221 -8.03 2.36 8.62
N GLY A 222 -8.37 3.64 8.80
CA GLY A 222 -9.51 4.02 9.64
C GLY A 222 -10.88 3.65 9.02
N ILE A 223 -10.99 3.61 7.69
CA ILE A 223 -12.21 3.12 7.02
C ILE A 223 -12.29 1.60 7.14
N ALA A 224 -11.15 0.89 7.05
CA ALA A 224 -11.10 -0.56 7.23
C ALA A 224 -11.59 -1.01 8.61
N GLU A 225 -11.33 -0.21 9.65
CA GLU A 225 -11.82 -0.47 11.02
C GLU A 225 -13.35 -0.37 11.13
N LYS A 226 -14.00 0.40 10.23
CA LYS A 226 -15.46 0.60 10.22
C LYS A 226 -16.22 -0.44 9.42
N LEU A 227 -15.54 -1.25 8.60
CA LEU A 227 -16.11 -2.32 7.77
C LEU A 227 -16.38 -3.60 8.56
#